data_AF-A0A7K9CBY2-F1
#
_entry.id   AF-A0A7K9CBY2-F1
#
_cell.length_a   1.000
_cell.length_b   1.000
_cell.length_c   1.000
_cell.angle_alpha   90.00
_cell.angle_beta   90.00
_cell.angle_gamma   90.00
#
_symmetry.space_group_name_H-M   'P 1'
#
loop_
_entity.id
_entity.type
_entity.pdbx_description
1 polymer ?
#
loop_
_entity_poly.entity_id
_entity_poly.type
_entity_poly.pdbx_seq_one_letter_code
_entity_poly.pdbx_strand_id
1 'polypeptide(L)'
;MFRCSARCCEDTAASMQEVQRCIERCHAPLAQAQAIVTSELEHFQDRLSRCTLHCNDKARDALDAGDPEARVRGQLDACLATCGEEHLRLVPAMAKKMQDSLAALRQ
;
A
#
# COMPACT_ATOMS: atom_id res chain seq x y z
N MET A 1 5.72 2.02 22.15
CA MET A 1 4.28 1.86 22.37
C MET A 1 4.01 1.18 23.73
N PHE A 2 4.08 -0.15 23.89
CA PHE A 2 3.66 -0.81 25.16
C PHE A 2 4.36 -0.33 26.44
N ARG A 3 5.69 -0.14 26.42
CA ARG A 3 6.42 0.42 27.58
C ARG A 3 6.00 1.86 27.92
N CYS A 4 5.59 2.64 26.92
CA CYS A 4 5.08 4.01 27.11
C CYS A 4 3.69 3.94 27.77
N SER A 5 2.80 3.09 27.24
CA SER A 5 1.46 2.87 27.81
C SER A 5 1.52 2.37 29.26
N ALA A 6 2.47 1.48 29.60
CA ALA A 6 2.67 1.02 30.97
C ALA A 6 3.00 2.18 31.93
N ARG A 7 3.90 3.08 31.53
CA ARG A 7 4.22 4.28 32.33
C ARG A 7 3.02 5.22 32.50
N CYS A 8 2.15 5.32 31.49
CA CYS A 8 0.90 6.08 31.64
C CYS A 8 0.00 5.50 32.73
N CYS A 9 -0.06 4.17 32.86
CA CYS A 9 -0.88 3.50 33.87
C CYS A 9 -0.26 3.52 35.28
N GLU A 10 1.06 3.72 35.39
CA GLU A 10 1.78 3.84 36.65
C GLU A 10 1.59 5.22 37.32
N ASP A 11 1.08 6.21 36.58
CA ASP A 11 0.79 7.54 37.12
C ASP A 11 -0.50 7.52 37.97
N THR A 12 -0.32 7.40 39.28
CA THR A 12 -1.41 7.37 40.25
C THR A 12 -2.03 8.75 40.52
N ALA A 13 -1.40 9.84 40.06
CA ALA A 13 -1.92 11.20 40.21
C ALA A 13 -2.81 11.61 39.02
N ALA A 14 -2.65 10.94 37.88
CA ALA A 14 -3.46 11.17 36.70
C ALA A 14 -4.89 10.59 36.85
N SER A 15 -5.86 11.34 36.36
CA SER A 15 -7.23 10.84 36.14
C SER A 15 -7.26 9.78 35.03
N MET A 16 -8.32 8.96 35.01
CA MET A 16 -8.50 7.96 33.94
C MET A 16 -8.49 8.56 32.53
N GLN A 17 -9.05 9.77 32.36
CA GLN A 17 -9.04 10.46 31.06
C GLN A 17 -7.63 10.88 30.63
N GLU A 18 -6.77 11.28 31.57
CA GLU A 18 -5.39 11.64 31.30
C GLU A 18 -4.56 10.40 30.93
N VAL A 19 -4.76 9.28 31.64
CA VAL A 19 -4.14 7.99 31.31
C VAL A 19 -4.52 7.55 29.90
N GLN A 20 -5.81 7.59 29.55
CA GLN A 20 -6.28 7.23 28.22
C GLN A 20 -5.64 8.08 27.11
N ARG A 21 -5.59 9.40 27.29
CA ARG A 21 -4.96 10.32 26.35
C ARG A 21 -3.45 10.08 26.21
N CYS A 22 -2.79 9.71 27.31
CA CYS A 22 -1.38 9.32 27.30
C CYS A 22 -1.16 8.05 26.47
N ILE A 23 -2.00 7.03 26.68
CA ILE A 23 -1.96 5.78 25.90
C ILE A 23 -2.19 6.07 24.41
N GLU A 24 -3.17 6.89 24.05
CA GLU A 24 -3.42 7.26 22.64
C GLU A 24 -2.18 7.88 21.99
N ARG A 25 -1.48 8.78 22.69
CA ARG A 25 -0.20 9.35 22.21
C ARG A 25 0.89 8.29 22.05
N CYS A 26 0.97 7.31 22.96
CA CYS A 26 1.94 6.20 22.86
C CYS A 26 1.69 5.29 21.64
N HIS A 27 0.45 5.23 21.15
CA HIS A 27 0.05 4.40 20.00
C HIS A 27 0.08 5.17 18.68
N ALA A 28 -0.10 6.50 18.71
CA ALA A 28 -0.23 7.33 17.51
C ALA A 28 0.92 7.15 16.48
N PRO A 29 2.22 7.13 16.85
CA PRO A 29 3.29 6.95 15.86
C PRO A 29 3.24 5.61 15.13
N LEU A 30 2.84 4.54 15.82
CA LEU A 30 2.71 3.22 15.22
C LEU A 30 1.52 3.17 14.26
N ALA A 31 0.38 3.75 14.66
CA ALA A 31 -0.80 3.84 13.81
C ALA A 31 -0.52 4.65 12.53
N GLN A 32 0.22 5.76 12.66
CA GLN A 32 0.65 6.58 11.52
C GLN A 32 1.61 5.81 10.59
N ALA A 33 2.60 5.12 11.16
CA ALA A 33 3.52 4.30 10.38
C ALA A 33 2.79 3.19 9.60
N GLN A 34 1.82 2.54 10.24
CA GLN A 34 0.98 1.52 9.59
C GLN A 34 0.15 2.13 8.46
N ALA A 35 -0.47 3.29 8.68
CA ALA A 35 -1.26 3.98 7.65
C ALA A 35 -0.41 4.34 6.41
N ILE A 36 0.83 4.80 6.61
CA ILE A 36 1.77 5.10 5.50
C ILE A 36 2.05 3.85 4.67
N VAL A 37 2.45 2.75 5.33
CA VAL A 37 2.80 1.51 4.63
C VAL A 37 1.59 0.94 3.89
N THR A 38 0.44 0.88 4.55
CA THR A 38 -0.81 0.40 3.93
C THR A 38 -1.18 1.25 2.72
N SER A 39 -1.15 2.58 2.84
CA SER A 39 -1.54 3.48 1.74
C SER A 39 -0.63 3.36 0.52
N GLU A 40 0.69 3.27 0.70
CA GLU A 40 1.61 3.10 -0.42
C GLU A 40 1.43 1.73 -1.12
N LEU A 41 1.19 0.66 -0.34
CA LEU A 41 0.91 -0.66 -0.88
C LEU A 41 -0.43 -0.72 -1.62
N GLU A 42 -1.47 -0.08 -1.08
CA GLU A 42 -2.79 0.02 -1.72
C GLU A 42 -2.70 0.77 -3.04
N HIS A 43 -2.01 1.90 -3.07
CA HIS A 43 -1.81 2.68 -4.29
C HIS A 43 -1.04 1.89 -5.36
N PHE A 44 -0.04 1.10 -4.97
CA PHE A 44 0.67 0.22 -5.89
C PHE A 44 -0.24 -0.91 -6.44
N GLN A 45 -1.00 -1.58 -5.57
CA GLN A 45 -1.91 -2.66 -5.94
C GLN A 45 -3.04 -2.18 -6.87
N ASP A 46 -3.59 -1.00 -6.61
CA ASP A 46 -4.63 -0.35 -7.40
C ASP A 46 -4.14 -0.05 -8.83
N ARG A 47 -2.90 0.45 -8.98
CA ARG A 47 -2.28 0.65 -10.30
C ARG A 47 -2.05 -0.66 -11.05
N LEU A 48 -1.55 -1.69 -10.36
CA LEU A 48 -1.33 -3.01 -10.96
C LEU A 48 -2.64 -3.66 -11.41
N SER A 49 -3.69 -3.54 -10.59
CA SER A 49 -5.03 -4.06 -10.89
C SER A 49 -5.63 -3.37 -12.11
N ARG A 50 -5.56 -2.03 -12.18
CA ARG A 50 -6.02 -1.28 -13.36
C ARG A 50 -5.26 -1.65 -14.62
N CYS A 51 -3.95 -1.84 -14.53
CA CYS A 51 -3.13 -2.25 -15.66
C CYS A 51 -3.52 -3.65 -16.18
N THR A 52 -3.80 -4.58 -15.26
CA THR A 52 -4.33 -5.92 -15.60
C THR A 52 -5.71 -5.82 -16.24
N LEU A 53 -6.61 -4.99 -15.70
CA LEU A 53 -7.94 -4.76 -16.28
C LEU A 53 -7.84 -4.21 -17.70
N HIS A 54 -6.96 -3.23 -17.93
CA HIS A 54 -6.70 -2.67 -19.27
C HIS A 54 -6.22 -3.74 -20.28
N CYS A 55 -5.36 -4.66 -19.85
CA CYS A 55 -4.96 -5.79 -20.70
C CYS A 55 -6.14 -6.72 -21.02
N ASN A 56 -7.00 -6.99 -20.04
CA ASN A 56 -8.20 -7.79 -20.27
C ASN A 56 -9.19 -7.11 -21.22
N ASP A 57 -9.40 -5.80 -21.06
CA ASP A 57 -10.29 -5.03 -21.94
C ASP A 57 -9.79 -5.07 -23.39
N LYS A 58 -8.49 -4.84 -23.61
CA LYS A 58 -7.87 -4.98 -24.93
C LYS A 58 -8.05 -6.38 -25.54
N ALA A 59 -7.93 -7.43 -24.72
CA ALA A 59 -8.13 -8.79 -25.18
C ALA A 59 -9.59 -9.04 -25.59
N ARG A 60 -10.56 -8.50 -24.82
CA ARG A 60 -11.99 -8.58 -25.15
C ARG A 60 -12.30 -7.84 -26.45
N ASP A 61 -11.80 -6.61 -26.59
CA ASP A 61 -11.98 -5.81 -27.81
C ASP A 61 -11.43 -6.54 -29.06
N ALA A 62 -10.29 -7.21 -28.92
CA ALA A 62 -9.69 -7.99 -30.01
C ALA A 62 -10.55 -9.21 -30.40
N LEU A 63 -11.12 -9.91 -29.42
CA LEU A 63 -12.06 -11.02 -29.67
C LEU A 63 -13.33 -10.52 -30.36
N ASP A 64 -13.89 -9.40 -29.89
CA ASP A 64 -15.09 -8.80 -30.45
C ASP A 64 -14.85 -8.30 -31.89
N ALA A 65 -13.62 -7.89 -32.22
CA ALA A 65 -13.19 -7.57 -33.58
C ALA A 65 -12.96 -8.79 -34.48
N GLY A 66 -13.05 -10.01 -33.95
CA GLY A 66 -12.90 -11.26 -34.68
C GLY A 66 -11.47 -11.78 -34.80
N ASP A 67 -10.53 -11.28 -33.97
CA ASP A 67 -9.16 -11.81 -33.96
C ASP A 67 -9.13 -13.28 -33.48
N PRO A 68 -8.21 -14.12 -34.02
CA PRO A 68 -8.06 -15.50 -33.57
C PRO A 68 -7.71 -15.59 -32.09
N GLU A 69 -8.39 -16.48 -31.35
CA GLU A 69 -8.21 -16.65 -29.90
C GLU A 69 -6.74 -16.89 -29.50
N ALA A 70 -6.01 -17.69 -30.27
CA ALA A 70 -4.59 -17.94 -30.03
C ALA A 70 -3.73 -16.67 -30.10
N ARG A 71 -4.06 -15.75 -31.02
CA ARG A 71 -3.38 -14.45 -31.15
C ARG A 71 -3.73 -13.55 -29.97
N VAL A 72 -5.01 -13.47 -29.60
CA VAL A 72 -5.46 -12.67 -28.45
C VAL A 72 -4.80 -13.14 -27.17
N ARG A 73 -4.71 -14.45 -26.95
CA ARG A 73 -4.03 -15.03 -25.78
C ARG A 73 -2.56 -14.60 -25.71
N GLY A 74 -1.83 -14.69 -26.82
CA GLY A 74 -0.44 -14.23 -26.88
C GLY A 74 -0.29 -12.72 -26.62
N GLN A 75 -1.24 -11.90 -27.11
CA GLN A 75 -1.25 -10.46 -26.85
C GLN A 75 -1.55 -10.14 -25.38
N LEU A 76 -2.49 -10.86 -24.76
CA LEU A 76 -2.80 -10.73 -23.33
C LEU A 76 -1.58 -11.08 -22.47
N ASP A 77 -0.94 -12.22 -22.72
CA ASP A 77 0.25 -12.65 -21.99
C ASP A 77 1.39 -11.63 -22.09
N ALA A 78 1.64 -11.10 -23.30
CA ALA A 78 2.63 -10.05 -23.51
C ALA A 78 2.27 -8.73 -22.81
N CYS A 79 0.99 -8.35 -22.80
CA CYS A 79 0.50 -7.17 -22.09
C CYS A 79 0.70 -7.30 -20.58
N LEU A 80 0.34 -8.45 -20.00
CA LEU A 80 0.52 -8.74 -18.57
C LEU A 80 2.00 -8.78 -18.18
N ALA A 81 2.86 -9.36 -19.01
CA ALA A 81 4.31 -9.34 -18.79
C ALA A 81 4.86 -7.91 -18.74
N THR A 82 4.47 -7.07 -19.71
CA THR A 82 4.84 -5.65 -19.75
C THR A 82 4.34 -4.91 -18.51
N CYS A 83 3.08 -5.16 -18.14
CA CYS A 83 2.47 -4.60 -16.93
C CYS A 83 3.29 -4.94 -15.67
N GLY A 84 3.69 -6.20 -15.54
CA GLY A 84 4.55 -6.66 -14.45
C GLY A 84 5.91 -5.98 -14.43
N GLU A 85 6.59 -5.90 -15.58
CA GLU A 85 7.89 -5.22 -15.68
C GLU A 85 7.81 -3.73 -15.31
N GLU A 86 6.79 -3.02 -15.82
CA GLU A 86 6.57 -1.61 -15.50
C GLU A 86 6.34 -1.41 -14.00
N HIS A 87 5.55 -2.28 -13.36
CA HIS A 87 5.27 -2.17 -11.93
C HIS A 87 6.48 -2.58 -11.07
N LEU A 88 7.26 -3.58 -11.48
CA LEU A 88 8.51 -3.93 -10.81
C LEU A 88 9.49 -2.75 -10.78
N ARG A 89 9.57 -1.96 -11.86
CA ARG A 89 10.40 -0.74 -11.91
C ARG A 89 9.95 0.34 -10.92
N LEU A 90 8.70 0.31 -10.45
CA LEU A 90 8.16 1.27 -9.48
C LEU A 90 8.41 0.88 -8.02
N VAL A 91 8.67 -0.41 -7.75
CA VAL A 91 8.86 -0.92 -6.38
C VAL A 91 9.98 -0.17 -5.63
N PRO A 92 11.17 0.11 -6.21
CA PRO A 92 12.21 0.84 -5.51
C PRO A 92 11.79 2.27 -5.13
N ALA A 93 11.05 2.96 -6.01
CA ALA A 93 10.57 4.31 -5.75
C ALA A 93 9.50 4.33 -4.65
N MET A 94 8.57 3.37 -4.67
CA MET A 94 7.58 3.17 -3.60
C MET A 94 8.26 2.89 -2.25
N ALA A 95 9.23 1.97 -2.24
CA ALA A 95 9.99 1.63 -1.04
C ALA A 95 10.74 2.84 -0.47
N LYS A 96 11.37 3.65 -1.33
CA LYS A 96 12.03 4.89 -0.92
C LYS A 96 11.04 5.89 -0.32
N LYS A 97 9.89 6.12 -0.97
CA LYS A 97 8.85 7.01 -0.46
C LYS A 97 8.31 6.57 0.90
N MET A 98 8.11 5.27 1.11
CA MET A 98 7.74 4.72 2.42
C MET A 98 8.83 5.00 3.46
N GLN A 99 10.11 4.73 3.14
CA GLN A 99 11.23 4.98 4.05
C GLN A 99 11.33 6.46 4.44
N ASP A 100 11.24 7.37 3.47
CA ASP A 100 11.32 8.82 3.70
C ASP A 100 10.16 9.29 4.59
N SER A 101 8.95 8.79 4.34
CA SER A 101 7.74 9.13 5.12
C SER A 101 7.81 8.58 6.55
N LEU A 102 8.32 7.36 6.74
CA LEU A 102 8.55 6.75 8.05
C LEU A 102 9.68 7.45 8.83
N ALA A 103 10.70 7.94 8.14
CA ALA A 103 11.78 8.72 8.75
C ALA A 103 11.27 10.06 9.30
N ALA A 104 10.31 10.69 8.61
CA ALA A 104 9.68 11.92 9.07
C ALA A 104 8.85 11.76 10.36
N LEU A 105 8.31 10.56 10.64
CA LEU A 105 7.58 10.27 11.89
C LEU A 105 8.48 10.16 13.13
N ARG A 106 9.80 10.04 12.96
CA ARG A 106 10.76 9.88 14.07
C ARG A 106 11.21 11.22 14.68
N GLN A 107 10.69 12.35 14.19
CA GLN A 107 10.92 13.69 14.72
C GLN A 107 9.75 14.10 15.63
#